data_AF-A3IV09-F1
#
_entry.id   AF-A3IV09-F1
#
_cell.length_a   1.000
_cell.length_b   1.000
_cell.length_c   1.000
_cell.angle_alpha   90.00
_cell.angle_beta   90.00
_cell.angle_gamma   90.00
#
_symmetry.space_group_name_H-M   'P 1'
#
loop_
_entity.id
_entity.type
_entity.pdbx_description
1 polymer ?
#
loop_
_entity_poly.entity_id
_entity_poly.type
_entity_poly.pdbx_seq_one_letter_code
_entity_poly.pdbx_strand_id
1 'polypeptide(L)'
;MERLLPTKITDHWDYASVASLTRNILECYLIFFYFCIDSVSYTEWECRYNIFNLHDCTRRKKLFESEILGDCDQDIQGFNKQISELKDRLINNEYFNNNLSDKQKKDYLKGNKHLLLSQDEVIEKMGLSLDNFRFSYIFLSNQIHTLPMNFYRMGEQIRGTGVHSDVEEDYTQMCVDITIKYLEKAINDMENLFG
;
A
#
# COMPACT_ATOMS: atom_id res chain seq x y z
N MET A 1 6.20 8.48 31.11
CA MET A 1 6.07 7.34 30.17
C MET A 1 4.57 7.10 30.03
N GLU A 2 3.94 7.79 29.08
CA GLU A 2 2.50 7.72 28.86
C GLU A 2 2.11 6.33 28.33
N ARG A 3 1.00 5.82 28.85
CA ARG A 3 0.60 4.40 28.76
C ARG A 3 0.01 4.12 27.38
N LEU A 4 0.64 3.24 26.62
CA LEU A 4 0.17 2.82 25.28
C LEU A 4 -0.94 1.76 25.34
N LEU A 5 -1.19 1.14 26.51
CA LEU A 5 -2.06 -0.03 26.64
C LEU A 5 -3.25 0.21 27.60
N PRO A 6 -4.44 -0.34 27.28
CA PRO A 6 -5.58 -0.51 28.18
C PRO A 6 -5.20 -0.97 29.60
N THR A 7 -5.87 -0.44 30.63
CA THR A 7 -5.52 -0.76 32.05
C THR A 7 -6.70 -1.27 32.88
N LYS A 8 -7.93 -1.15 32.40
CA LYS A 8 -9.13 -1.71 33.03
C LYS A 8 -9.59 -2.93 32.23
N ILE A 9 -10.17 -3.90 32.92
CA ILE A 9 -10.83 -5.06 32.30
C ILE A 9 -11.95 -4.65 31.32
N THR A 10 -12.49 -3.44 31.46
CA THR A 10 -13.51 -2.85 30.59
C THR A 10 -12.95 -2.08 29.39
N ASP A 11 -11.64 -1.86 29.34
CA ASP A 11 -11.03 -1.09 28.26
C ASP A 11 -10.93 -1.98 27.01
N HIS A 12 -11.39 -1.46 25.88
CA HIS A 12 -11.46 -2.21 24.63
C HIS A 12 -10.05 -2.45 24.08
N TRP A 13 -9.69 -3.71 23.85
CA TRP A 13 -8.45 -4.10 23.18
C TRP A 13 -8.70 -4.36 21.69
N ASP A 14 -8.14 -3.51 20.82
CA ASP A 14 -8.33 -3.60 19.36
C ASP A 14 -7.00 -3.67 18.61
N TYR A 15 -6.40 -4.86 18.60
CA TYR A 15 -5.18 -5.07 17.82
C TYR A 15 -5.44 -4.99 16.29
N ALA A 16 -6.68 -5.21 15.84
CA ALA A 16 -7.03 -5.20 14.41
C ALA A 16 -6.97 -3.78 13.83
N SER A 17 -7.38 -2.77 14.59
CA SER A 17 -7.15 -1.36 14.25
C SER A 17 -5.66 -1.02 14.16
N VAL A 18 -4.85 -1.48 15.11
CA VAL A 18 -3.38 -1.27 15.09
C VAL A 18 -2.76 -1.96 13.87
N ALA A 19 -3.16 -3.19 13.56
CA ALA A 19 -2.72 -3.94 12.38
C ALA A 19 -3.10 -3.21 11.07
N SER A 20 -4.28 -2.61 11.02
CA SER A 20 -4.74 -1.85 9.85
C SER A 20 -3.86 -0.63 9.59
N LEU A 21 -3.55 0.15 10.64
CA LEU A 21 -2.62 1.28 10.54
C LEU A 21 -1.20 0.83 10.18
N THR A 22 -0.73 -0.24 10.80
CA THR A 22 0.60 -0.83 10.54
C THR A 22 0.74 -1.21 9.06
N ARG A 23 -0.29 -1.81 8.47
CA ARG A 23 -0.29 -2.14 7.04
C ARG A 23 -0.18 -0.89 6.17
N ASN A 24 -0.95 0.15 6.48
CA ASN A 24 -0.94 1.39 5.72
C ASN A 24 0.45 2.03 5.75
N ILE A 25 1.11 2.04 6.92
CA ILE A 25 2.48 2.55 7.08
C ILE A 25 3.46 1.73 6.24
N LEU A 26 3.39 0.40 6.33
CA LEU A 26 4.23 -0.51 5.56
C LEU A 26 4.06 -0.25 4.05
N GLU A 27 2.84 -0.23 3.52
CA GLU A 27 2.60 -0.03 2.09
C GLU A 27 2.97 1.37 1.62
N CYS A 28 2.68 2.39 2.44
CA CYS A 28 3.09 3.76 2.17
C CYS A 28 4.61 3.85 2.03
N TYR A 29 5.37 3.22 2.93
CA TYR A 29 6.82 3.18 2.82
C TYR A 29 7.29 2.43 1.56
N LEU A 30 6.65 1.34 1.15
CA LEU A 30 7.01 0.66 -0.11
C LEU A 30 6.85 1.58 -1.33
N ILE A 31 5.76 2.37 -1.37
CA ILE A 31 5.52 3.35 -2.44
C ILE A 31 6.55 4.48 -2.37
N PHE A 32 6.85 4.98 -1.16
CA PHE A 32 7.87 5.99 -0.95
C PHE A 32 9.25 5.51 -1.43
N PHE A 33 9.68 4.31 -1.02
CA PHE A 33 10.93 3.72 -1.50
C PHE A 33 10.94 3.60 -3.03
N TYR A 34 9.88 3.07 -3.62
CA TYR A 34 9.76 2.83 -5.06
C TYR A 34 9.89 4.09 -5.92
N PHE A 35 9.44 5.25 -5.43
CA PHE A 35 9.49 6.52 -6.17
C PHE A 35 10.65 7.44 -5.78
N CYS A 36 11.06 7.41 -4.51
CA CYS A 36 11.95 8.42 -3.96
C CYS A 36 13.35 7.88 -3.65
N ILE A 37 13.49 6.57 -3.39
CA ILE A 37 14.74 5.98 -2.89
C ILE A 37 15.38 5.03 -3.91
N ASP A 38 14.56 4.22 -4.60
CA ASP A 38 15.03 3.28 -5.60
C ASP A 38 15.67 4.04 -6.79
N SER A 39 17.00 3.94 -6.89
CA SER A 39 17.76 4.61 -7.93
C SER A 39 17.60 3.88 -9.27
N VAL A 40 16.90 4.52 -10.20
CA VAL A 40 16.64 4.01 -11.54
C VAL A 40 16.91 5.09 -12.60
N SER A 41 16.89 4.70 -13.87
CA SER A 41 17.00 5.70 -14.95
C SER A 41 15.81 6.66 -14.92
N TYR A 42 16.01 7.89 -15.41
CA TYR A 42 14.92 8.86 -15.51
C TYR A 42 13.76 8.33 -16.35
N THR A 43 14.04 7.64 -17.45
CA THR A 43 13.00 7.06 -18.33
C THR A 43 12.20 5.97 -17.62
N GLU A 44 12.84 5.15 -16.77
CA GLU A 44 12.13 4.20 -15.92
C GLU A 44 11.27 4.92 -14.89
N TRP A 45 11.84 5.88 -14.15
CA TRP A 45 11.11 6.65 -13.15
C TRP A 45 9.87 7.35 -13.73
N GLU A 46 10.01 7.98 -14.89
CA GLU A 46 8.91 8.64 -15.60
C GLU A 46 7.83 7.62 -16.02
N CYS A 47 8.24 6.43 -16.47
CA CYS A 47 7.31 5.33 -16.78
C CYS A 47 6.51 4.90 -15.54
N ARG A 48 7.20 4.68 -14.41
CA ARG A 48 6.58 4.35 -13.12
C ARG A 48 5.56 5.41 -12.71
N TYR A 49 5.94 6.68 -12.81
CA TYR A 49 5.10 7.81 -12.44
C TYR A 49 3.84 7.90 -13.31
N ASN A 50 3.99 7.77 -14.63
CA ASN A 50 2.85 7.83 -15.55
C ASN A 50 1.89 6.65 -15.36
N ILE A 51 2.39 5.43 -15.08
CA ILE A 51 1.54 4.27 -14.77
C ILE A 51 0.73 4.49 -13.49
N PHE A 52 1.37 5.02 -12.44
CA PHE A 52 0.72 5.28 -11.16
C PHE A 52 -0.39 6.32 -11.29
N ASN A 53 -0.12 7.43 -12.01
CA ASN A 53 -1.12 8.46 -12.28
C ASN A 53 -2.23 7.97 -13.22
N LEU A 54 -1.92 7.11 -14.18
CA LEU A 54 -2.93 6.52 -15.07
C LEU A 54 -3.90 5.65 -14.26
N HIS A 55 -3.41 4.89 -13.30
CA HIS A 55 -4.25 4.13 -12.39
C HIS A 55 -5.15 5.07 -11.55
N ASP A 56 -4.59 6.09 -10.90
CA ASP A 56 -5.39 7.06 -10.13
C ASP A 56 -6.50 7.70 -10.96
N CYS A 57 -6.17 8.26 -12.14
CA CYS A 57 -7.16 8.89 -13.02
C CYS A 57 -8.25 7.91 -13.45
N THR A 58 -7.87 6.66 -13.76
CA THR A 58 -8.82 5.61 -14.16
C THR A 58 -9.76 5.24 -13.01
N ARG A 59 -9.25 5.15 -11.77
CA ARG A 59 -10.07 4.85 -10.58
C ARG A 59 -10.98 6.00 -10.21
N ARG A 60 -10.48 7.24 -10.23
CA ARG A 60 -11.28 8.43 -9.96
C ARG A 60 -12.40 8.59 -10.97
N LYS A 61 -12.11 8.46 -12.27
CA LYS A 61 -13.15 8.43 -13.30
C LYS A 61 -14.25 7.42 -12.96
N LYS A 62 -13.90 6.18 -12.62
CA LYS A 62 -14.87 5.14 -12.26
C LYS A 62 -15.71 5.49 -11.03
N LEU A 63 -15.14 6.20 -10.04
CA LEU A 63 -15.90 6.71 -8.90
C LEU A 63 -16.91 7.77 -9.33
N PHE A 64 -16.51 8.70 -10.20
CA PHE A 64 -17.33 9.80 -10.70
C PHE A 64 -18.39 9.36 -11.71
N GLU A 65 -18.24 8.17 -12.31
CA GLU A 65 -19.29 7.49 -13.08
C GLU A 65 -20.42 6.93 -12.17
N SER A 66 -20.28 6.99 -10.84
CA SER A 66 -21.32 6.54 -9.92
C SER A 66 -22.48 7.53 -9.88
N GLU A 67 -23.69 7.02 -10.11
CA GLU A 67 -24.94 7.79 -10.02
C GLU A 67 -25.16 8.45 -8.64
N ILE A 68 -24.52 7.96 -7.58
CA ILE A 68 -24.61 8.51 -6.22
C ILE A 68 -24.10 9.97 -6.18
N LEU A 69 -23.18 10.34 -7.07
CA LEU A 69 -22.58 11.67 -7.12
C LEU A 69 -23.39 12.68 -7.97
N GLY A 70 -24.43 12.22 -8.66
CA GLY A 70 -25.19 13.06 -9.60
C GLY A 70 -24.43 13.32 -10.90
N ASP A 71 -24.63 14.51 -11.50
CA ASP A 71 -23.97 14.89 -12.75
C ASP A 71 -22.50 15.28 -12.50
N CYS A 72 -21.59 14.52 -13.08
CA CYS A 72 -20.14 14.70 -13.00
C CYS A 72 -19.48 14.73 -14.39
N ASP A 73 -20.22 15.12 -15.44
CA ASP A 73 -19.75 15.06 -16.83
C ASP A 73 -18.46 15.85 -17.08
N GLN A 74 -18.30 17.01 -16.43
CA GLN A 74 -17.09 17.83 -16.56
C GLN A 74 -15.86 17.14 -15.95
N ASP A 75 -16.00 16.53 -14.78
CA ASP A 75 -14.91 15.78 -14.12
C ASP A 75 -14.54 14.55 -14.95
N ILE A 76 -15.54 13.81 -15.46
CA ILE A 76 -15.32 12.64 -16.32
C ILE A 76 -14.58 13.04 -17.60
N GLN A 77 -14.94 14.16 -18.23
CA GLN A 77 -14.22 14.69 -19.39
C GLN A 77 -12.78 15.09 -19.03
N GLY A 78 -12.57 15.72 -17.86
CA GLY A 78 -11.24 16.04 -17.32
C GLY A 78 -10.37 14.80 -17.16
N PHE A 79 -10.89 13.74 -16.52
CA PHE A 79 -10.18 12.47 -16.37
C PHE A 79 -9.91 11.80 -17.71
N ASN A 80 -10.85 11.83 -18.66
CA ASN A 80 -10.62 11.27 -20.01
C ASN A 80 -9.45 11.95 -20.71
N LYS A 81 -9.34 13.28 -20.60
CA LYS A 81 -8.21 14.04 -21.16
C LYS A 81 -6.89 13.63 -20.50
N GLN A 82 -6.84 13.59 -19.17
CA GLN A 82 -5.64 13.17 -18.42
C GLN A 82 -5.23 11.72 -18.76
N ILE A 83 -6.20 10.81 -18.85
CA ILE A 83 -5.96 9.41 -19.24
C ILE A 83 -5.34 9.34 -20.65
N SER A 84 -5.84 10.13 -21.60
CA SER A 84 -5.26 10.20 -22.96
C SER A 84 -3.81 10.68 -22.92
N GLU A 85 -3.55 11.81 -22.24
CA GLU A 85 -2.22 12.39 -22.13
C GLU A 85 -1.23 11.43 -21.46
N LEU A 86 -1.63 10.73 -20.41
CA LEU A 86 -0.80 9.74 -19.71
C LEU A 86 -0.48 8.53 -20.59
N LYS A 87 -1.43 8.06 -21.39
CA LYS A 87 -1.20 6.98 -22.37
C LYS A 87 -0.22 7.43 -23.46
N ASP A 88 -0.37 8.65 -23.95
CA ASP A 88 0.54 9.21 -24.96
C ASP A 88 1.96 9.33 -24.41
N ARG A 89 2.13 9.79 -23.16
CA ARG A 89 3.44 9.81 -22.48
C ARG A 89 4.05 8.42 -22.37
N LEU A 90 3.26 7.40 -21.99
CA LEU A 90 3.76 6.02 -21.88
C LEU A 90 4.19 5.45 -23.23
N ILE A 91 3.40 5.64 -24.28
CA ILE A 91 3.73 5.12 -25.63
C ILE A 91 4.98 5.80 -26.20
N ASN A 92 5.29 7.03 -25.78
CA ASN A 92 6.50 7.75 -26.18
C ASN A 92 7.68 7.57 -25.21
N ASN A 93 7.51 6.86 -24.09
CA ASN A 93 8.56 6.66 -23.10
C ASN A 93 9.51 5.51 -23.52
N GLU A 94 10.82 5.76 -23.43
CA GLU A 94 11.85 4.80 -23.87
C GLU A 94 11.81 3.49 -23.08
N TYR A 95 11.75 3.57 -21.74
CA TYR A 95 11.73 2.38 -20.88
C TYR A 95 10.48 1.54 -21.13
N PHE A 96 9.32 2.19 -21.25
CA PHE A 96 8.06 1.51 -21.57
C PHE A 96 8.18 0.70 -22.87
N ASN A 97 8.83 1.26 -23.89
CA ASN A 97 8.99 0.61 -25.19
C ASN A 97 10.03 -0.50 -25.22
N ASN A 98 11.16 -0.30 -24.55
CA ASN A 98 12.32 -1.19 -24.68
C ASN A 98 12.36 -2.29 -23.61
N ASN A 99 11.75 -2.07 -22.44
CA ASN A 99 11.90 -2.96 -21.28
C ASN A 99 10.63 -3.74 -20.92
N LEU A 100 9.48 -3.40 -21.50
CA LEU A 100 8.21 -4.09 -21.24
C LEU A 100 7.77 -4.94 -22.44
N SER A 101 7.23 -6.12 -22.15
CA SER A 101 6.57 -6.95 -23.16
C SER A 101 5.28 -6.31 -23.68
N ASP A 102 4.84 -6.67 -24.88
CA ASP A 102 3.56 -6.17 -25.43
C ASP A 102 2.36 -6.51 -24.55
N LYS A 103 2.42 -7.63 -23.82
CA LYS A 103 1.41 -7.99 -22.83
C LYS A 103 1.39 -7.00 -21.67
N GLN A 104 2.57 -6.70 -21.10
CA GLN A 104 2.70 -5.71 -20.03
C GLN A 104 2.21 -4.33 -20.50
N LYS A 105 2.67 -3.87 -21.67
CA LYS A 105 2.26 -2.58 -22.25
C LYS A 105 0.74 -2.47 -22.34
N LYS A 106 0.08 -3.48 -22.92
CA LYS A 106 -1.39 -3.53 -23.02
C LYS A 106 -2.08 -3.51 -21.66
N ASP A 107 -1.53 -4.20 -20.67
CA ASP A 107 -2.12 -4.23 -19.33
C ASP A 107 -1.96 -2.90 -18.59
N TYR A 108 -0.80 -2.24 -18.69
CA TYR A 108 -0.58 -0.93 -18.07
C TYR A 108 -1.42 0.17 -18.73
N LEU A 109 -1.59 0.14 -20.06
CA LEU A 109 -2.47 1.08 -20.77
C LEU A 109 -3.97 0.94 -20.43
N LYS A 110 -4.38 -0.14 -19.74
CA LYS A 110 -5.74 -0.24 -19.18
C LYS A 110 -5.92 0.58 -17.88
N GLY A 111 -4.83 0.99 -17.24
CA GLY A 111 -4.89 1.73 -15.96
C GLY A 111 -5.34 0.89 -14.77
N ASN A 112 -5.24 -0.45 -14.84
CA ASN A 112 -5.66 -1.34 -13.75
C ASN A 112 -4.55 -1.67 -12.74
N LYS A 113 -3.28 -1.51 -13.14
CA LYS A 113 -2.09 -1.71 -12.31
C LYS A 113 -1.42 -0.37 -12.04
N HIS A 114 -0.94 -0.16 -10.82
CA HIS A 114 -0.31 1.09 -10.39
C HIS A 114 1.22 0.98 -10.22
N LEU A 115 1.78 -0.23 -10.19
CA LEU A 115 3.23 -0.46 -10.07
C LEU A 115 3.73 -1.38 -11.18
N LEU A 116 4.98 -1.16 -11.61
CA LEU A 116 5.71 -2.06 -12.50
C LEU A 116 6.17 -3.31 -11.76
N LEU A 117 6.69 -3.12 -10.55
CA LEU A 117 7.19 -4.17 -9.68
C LEU A 117 6.10 -4.68 -8.75
N SER A 118 6.17 -5.97 -8.44
CA SER A 118 5.49 -6.58 -7.31
C SER A 118 6.09 -6.10 -5.98
N GLN A 119 5.34 -6.25 -4.90
CA GLN A 119 5.82 -5.88 -3.57
C GLN A 119 7.04 -6.72 -3.15
N ASP A 120 7.10 -7.98 -3.56
CA ASP A 120 8.27 -8.84 -3.32
C ASP A 120 9.51 -8.29 -4.03
N GLU A 121 9.41 -7.92 -5.31
CA GLU A 121 10.53 -7.29 -6.05
C GLU A 121 10.98 -5.99 -5.38
N VAL A 122 10.05 -5.17 -4.86
CA VAL A 122 10.41 -3.96 -4.10
C VAL A 122 11.20 -4.31 -2.83
N ILE A 123 10.77 -5.32 -2.08
CA ILE A 123 11.44 -5.79 -0.86
C ILE A 123 12.83 -6.36 -1.14
N GLU A 124 12.99 -7.09 -2.25
CA GLU A 124 14.30 -7.57 -2.71
C GLU A 124 15.24 -6.40 -3.03
N LYS A 125 14.75 -5.37 -3.74
CA LYS A 125 15.55 -4.17 -4.03
C LYS A 125 15.96 -3.39 -2.77
N MET A 126 15.18 -3.49 -1.71
CA MET A 126 15.52 -2.92 -0.39
C MET A 126 16.53 -3.78 0.40
N GLY A 127 16.89 -4.97 -0.09
CA GLY A 127 17.77 -5.91 0.62
C GLY A 127 17.14 -6.49 1.89
N LEU A 128 15.81 -6.57 1.97
CA LEU A 128 15.10 -7.12 3.13
C LEU A 128 14.70 -8.59 2.92
N SER A 129 14.45 -9.29 4.03
CA SER A 129 13.94 -10.67 4.00
C SER A 129 12.52 -10.74 3.45
N LEU A 130 12.36 -11.44 2.32
CA LEU A 130 11.06 -11.76 1.72
C LEU A 130 10.18 -12.58 2.66
N ASP A 131 10.74 -13.56 3.37
CA ASP A 131 9.97 -14.43 4.26
C ASP A 131 9.36 -13.64 5.42
N ASN A 132 10.14 -12.77 6.06
CA ASN A 132 9.64 -11.89 7.11
C ASN A 132 8.58 -10.94 6.56
N PHE A 133 8.82 -10.37 5.38
CA PHE A 133 7.85 -9.49 4.73
C PHE A 133 6.52 -10.21 4.45
N ARG A 134 6.55 -11.37 3.79
CA ARG A 134 5.36 -12.15 3.43
C ARG A 134 4.60 -12.58 4.67
N PHE A 135 5.29 -13.01 5.73
CA PHE A 135 4.66 -13.31 7.01
C PHE A 135 3.89 -12.11 7.56
N SER A 136 4.55 -10.96 7.71
CA SER A 136 3.89 -9.73 8.19
C SER A 136 2.75 -9.30 7.28
N TYR A 137 2.95 -9.38 5.96
CA TYR A 137 1.96 -9.00 4.96
C TYR A 137 0.69 -9.86 5.06
N ILE A 138 0.84 -11.19 5.15
CA ILE A 138 -0.28 -12.12 5.31
C ILE A 138 -0.99 -11.83 6.62
N PHE A 139 -0.25 -11.70 7.72
CA PHE A 139 -0.83 -11.43 9.03
C PHE A 139 -1.70 -10.16 9.02
N LEU A 140 -1.14 -9.04 8.56
CA LEU A 140 -1.80 -7.73 8.56
C LEU A 140 -2.98 -7.70 7.57
N SER A 141 -2.83 -8.31 6.38
CA SER A 141 -3.89 -8.34 5.37
C SER A 141 -5.12 -9.11 5.82
N ASN A 142 -4.93 -10.15 6.65
CA ASN A 142 -6.05 -10.87 7.24
C ASN A 142 -6.89 -9.97 8.16
N GLN A 143 -6.28 -9.01 8.85
CA GLN A 143 -7.01 -8.08 9.72
C GLN A 143 -7.81 -7.05 8.93
N ILE A 144 -7.23 -6.52 7.85
CA ILE A 144 -7.86 -5.45 7.04
C ILE A 144 -8.99 -5.95 6.18
N HIS A 145 -8.83 -7.12 5.56
CA HIS A 145 -9.83 -7.66 4.65
C HIS A 145 -10.89 -8.50 5.36
N THR A 146 -10.92 -8.47 6.70
CA THR A 146 -11.81 -9.28 7.55
C THR A 146 -11.84 -10.72 7.02
N LEU A 147 -10.66 -11.32 6.83
CA LEU A 147 -10.56 -12.70 6.36
C LEU A 147 -10.83 -13.67 7.52
N PRO A 148 -11.12 -14.96 7.26
CA PRO A 148 -11.46 -15.91 8.32
C PRO A 148 -10.46 -15.92 9.48
N MET A 149 -9.17 -15.70 9.26
CA MET A 149 -8.20 -15.62 10.36
C MET A 149 -8.49 -14.49 11.34
N ASN A 150 -9.11 -13.38 10.94
CA ASN A 150 -9.47 -12.26 11.81
C ASN A 150 -10.56 -12.64 12.83
N PHE A 151 -11.55 -13.44 12.44
CA PHE A 151 -12.75 -13.72 13.26
C PHE A 151 -13.05 -15.20 13.53
N TYR A 152 -12.30 -16.13 12.93
CA TYR A 152 -12.35 -17.53 13.34
C TYR A 152 -11.59 -17.72 14.64
N ARG A 153 -12.06 -18.70 15.44
CA ARG A 153 -11.51 -19.01 16.76
C ARG A 153 -11.65 -17.88 17.77
N MET A 154 -12.58 -16.93 17.58
CA MET A 154 -12.85 -15.89 18.59
C MET A 154 -13.38 -16.47 19.93
N GLY A 155 -14.10 -17.60 19.85
CA GLY A 155 -14.54 -18.34 21.03
C GLY A 155 -13.43 -19.16 21.71
N GLU A 156 -12.27 -19.29 21.06
CA GLU A 156 -11.08 -19.96 21.60
C GLU A 156 -10.11 -18.86 22.07
N GLN A 157 -9.61 -18.92 23.29
CA GLN A 157 -8.59 -17.98 23.81
C GLN A 157 -9.02 -16.49 23.92
N ILE A 158 -10.33 -16.16 23.90
CA ILE A 158 -10.88 -14.80 24.16
C ILE A 158 -10.49 -13.76 23.07
N ARG A 159 -9.82 -14.19 22.00
CA ARG A 159 -9.42 -13.34 20.88
C ARG A 159 -10.62 -12.73 20.15
N GLY A 160 -10.49 -11.47 19.71
CA GLY A 160 -11.50 -10.76 18.92
C GLY A 160 -12.75 -10.35 19.71
N THR A 161 -12.73 -10.49 21.03
CA THR A 161 -13.84 -10.09 21.91
C THR A 161 -13.77 -8.64 22.36
N GLY A 162 -12.69 -7.92 22.01
CA GLY A 162 -12.42 -6.58 22.49
C GLY A 162 -11.94 -6.54 23.94
N VAL A 163 -11.61 -7.70 24.53
CA VAL A 163 -11.06 -7.84 25.89
C VAL A 163 -9.60 -8.26 25.78
N HIS A 164 -8.76 -7.74 26.67
CA HIS A 164 -7.34 -8.13 26.73
C HIS A 164 -7.15 -9.64 26.76
N SER A 165 -6.16 -10.10 26.00
CA SER A 165 -5.59 -11.45 26.06
C SER A 165 -4.11 -11.38 25.70
N ASP A 166 -3.31 -12.28 26.24
CA ASP A 166 -1.86 -12.33 25.96
C ASP A 166 -1.56 -12.43 24.46
N VAL A 167 -2.40 -13.17 23.70
CA VAL A 167 -2.28 -13.31 22.25
C VAL A 167 -2.49 -11.98 21.52
N GLU A 168 -3.47 -11.18 21.94
CA GLU A 168 -3.72 -9.87 21.32
C GLU A 168 -2.70 -8.82 21.75
N GLU A 169 -2.11 -8.97 22.93
CA GLU A 169 -0.96 -8.18 23.35
C GLU A 169 0.26 -8.47 22.47
N ASP A 170 0.59 -9.74 22.25
CA ASP A 170 1.68 -10.16 21.35
C ASP A 170 1.47 -9.65 19.91
N TYR A 171 0.24 -9.75 19.39
CA TYR A 171 -0.08 -9.20 18.07
C TYR A 171 0.05 -7.69 18.01
N THR A 172 -0.34 -6.99 19.08
CA THR A 172 -0.19 -5.53 19.16
C THR A 172 1.28 -5.15 19.16
N GLN A 173 2.10 -5.83 19.97
CA GLN A 173 3.56 -5.63 20.01
C GLN A 173 4.18 -5.86 18.63
N MET A 174 3.83 -6.96 17.96
CA MET A 174 4.32 -7.23 16.61
C MET A 174 3.94 -6.12 15.61
N CYS A 175 2.72 -5.58 15.69
CA CYS A 175 2.30 -4.47 14.84
C CYS A 175 3.11 -3.20 15.10
N VAL A 176 3.36 -2.89 16.38
CA VAL A 176 4.19 -1.74 16.79
C VAL A 176 5.63 -1.92 16.30
N ASP A 177 6.23 -3.10 16.45
CA ASP A 177 7.60 -3.38 15.99
C ASP A 177 7.73 -3.21 14.46
N ILE A 178 6.76 -3.71 13.71
CA ILE A 178 6.70 -3.52 12.24
C ILE A 178 6.58 -2.03 11.91
N THR A 179 5.70 -1.31 12.62
CA THR A 179 5.49 0.12 12.41
C THR A 179 6.77 0.91 12.66
N ILE A 180 7.41 0.70 13.81
CA ILE A 180 8.69 1.35 14.17
C ILE A 180 9.73 1.08 13.08
N LYS A 181 9.91 -0.18 12.69
CA LYS A 181 10.87 -0.56 11.64
C LYS A 181 10.69 0.25 10.36
N TYR A 182 9.46 0.39 9.85
CA TYR A 182 9.23 1.10 8.59
C TYR A 182 9.26 2.62 8.76
N LEU A 183 8.84 3.16 9.91
CA LEU A 183 8.96 4.59 10.22
C LEU A 183 10.42 5.02 10.37
N GLU A 184 11.25 4.26 11.07
CA GLU A 184 12.69 4.54 11.19
C GLU A 184 13.37 4.57 9.82
N LYS A 185 13.02 3.64 8.94
CA LYS A 185 13.52 3.66 7.55
C LYS A 185 13.04 4.90 6.80
N ALA A 186 11.76 5.24 6.89
CA ALA A 186 11.20 6.43 6.26
C ALA A 186 11.90 7.71 6.74
N ILE A 187 12.15 7.85 8.05
CA ILE A 187 12.84 9.00 8.64
C ILE A 187 14.27 9.09 8.10
N ASN A 188 15.05 8.01 8.20
CA ASN A 188 16.44 7.99 7.72
C ASN A 188 16.53 8.31 6.22
N ASP A 189 15.63 7.74 5.41
CA ASP A 189 15.58 7.98 3.97
C ASP A 189 15.18 9.42 3.64
N MET A 190 14.23 10.01 4.38
CA MET A 190 13.86 11.43 4.25
C MET A 190 15.01 12.37 4.63
N GLU A 191 15.73 12.08 5.71
CA GLU A 191 16.92 12.83 6.11
C GLU A 191 18.01 12.74 5.02
N ASN A 192 18.24 11.56 4.45
CA ASN A 192 19.22 11.42 3.36
C ASN A 192 18.83 12.17 2.08
N LEU A 193 17.53 12.35 1.82
CA LEU A 193 17.03 13.08 0.64
C LEU A 193 17.05 14.61 0.82
N PHE A 194 16.81 15.11 2.03
CA PHE A 194 16.50 16.52 2.27
C PHE A 194 17.28 17.20 3.39
N GLY A 195 18.02 16.45 4.21
CA GLY A 195 18.84 16.95 5.32
C GLY A 195 20.24 17.36 4.88
#